data_AF-A0A933K973-F1
#
_entry.id   AF-A0A933K973-F1
#
_cell.length_a   1.000
_cell.length_b   1.000
_cell.length_c   1.000
_cell.angle_alpha   90.00
_cell.angle_beta   90.00
_cell.angle_gamma   90.00
#
_symmetry.space_group_name_H-M   'P 1'
#
loop_
_entity.id
_entity.type
_entity.pdbx_description
1 polymer ?
#
loop_
_entity_poly.entity_id
_entity_poly.type
_entity_poly.pdbx_seq_one_letter_code
_entity_poly.pdbx_strand_id
1 'polypeptide(L)' 'MLTDVIMPGMSGVELIERIRRIRPEVRSLYLTGYAEEQLAPHGVLDHGCHLLEKPVRVEVLAREVRRALDR' A
#
# COMPACT_ATOMS: atom_id res chain seq x y z
N MET A 1 6.57 -1.35 4.85
CA MET A 1 6.87 -1.56 3.42
C MET A 1 6.05 -0.57 2.63
N LEU A 2 6.68 0.15 1.71
CA LEU A 2 6.03 1.09 0.79
C LEU A 2 6.16 0.51 -0.62
N THR A 3 5.07 0.41 -1.38
CA THR A 3 5.09 -0.10 -2.76
C THR A 3 4.08 0.62 -3.64
N ASP A 4 4.32 0.61 -4.94
CA ASP A 4 3.29 0.94 -5.93
C ASP A 4 2.21 -0.15 -5.96
N VAL A 5 0.97 0.21 -6.27
CA VAL A 5 -0.10 -0.78 -6.49
C VAL A 5 0.10 -1.51 -7.82
N ILE A 6 0.45 -0.76 -8.87
CA ILE A 6 0.61 -1.28 -10.22
C ILE A 6 2.10 -1.38 -10.52
N MET A 7 2.60 -2.58 -10.77
CA MET A 7 3.97 -2.83 -11.22
C MET A 7 3.99 -3.89 -12.33
N PRO A 8 4.98 -3.86 -13.24
CA PRO A 8 5.14 -4.93 -14.22
C PRO A 8 5.39 -6.29 -13.55
N GLY A 9 4.69 -7.32 -14.00
CA GLY A 9 4.88 -8.71 -13.55
C GLY A 9 4.12 -9.12 -12.29
N MET A 10 3.99 -8.24 -11.29
CA MET A 10 3.19 -8.49 -10.09
C MET A 10 2.62 -7.21 -9.51
N SER A 11 1.47 -7.27 -8.83
CA SER A 11 0.91 -6.10 -8.14
C SER A 11 1.58 -5.85 -6.79
N GLY A 12 1.49 -4.62 -6.29
CA GLY A 12 1.95 -4.29 -4.93
C GLY A 12 1.19 -5.06 -3.85
N VAL A 13 -0.09 -5.36 -4.11
CA VAL A 13 -0.94 -6.17 -3.22
C VAL A 13 -0.38 -7.58 -3.13
N GLU A 14 -0.13 -8.22 -4.27
CA GLU A 14 0.46 -9.56 -4.33
C GLU A 14 1.84 -9.59 -3.67
N LEU A 15 2.65 -8.55 -3.84
CA LEU A 15 3.95 -8.43 -3.18
C LEU A 15 3.81 -8.43 -1.67
N ILE A 16 2.88 -7.63 -1.13
CA ILE A 16 2.66 -7.56 0.32
C ILE A 16 2.12 -8.88 0.86
N GLU A 17 1.21 -9.55 0.17
CA GLU A 17 0.73 -10.87 0.57
C GLU A 17 1.86 -11.90 0.64
N ARG A 18 2.77 -11.90 -0.33
CA ARG A 18 3.96 -12.76 -0.33
C ARG A 18 4.91 -12.40 0.82
N ILE A 19 5.12 -11.12 1.10
CA ILE A 19 5.98 -10.68 2.21
C ILE A 19 5.34 -10.99 3.57
N ARG A 20 4.02 -10.87 3.73
CA ARG A 20 3.30 -11.20 4.97
C ARG A 20 3.44 -12.67 5.35
N ARG A 21 3.57 -13.58 4.37
CA ARG A 21 3.88 -15.00 4.63
C ARG A 21 5.26 -15.22 5.25
N ILE A 22 6.20 -14.30 5.03
CA ILE A 22 7.57 -14.35 5.55
C ILE A 22 7.69 -13.52 6.84
N ARG A 23 7.04 -12.35 6.88
CA ARG A 23 7.00 -11.43 8.01
C ARG A 23 5.56 -10.96 8.25
N PRO A 24 4.80 -11.68 9.08
CA PRO A 24 3.38 -11.38 9.33
C PRO A 24 3.13 -9.97 9.86
N GLU A 25 4.07 -9.41 10.64
CA GLU A 25 3.96 -8.09 11.26
C GLU A 25 4.32 -6.92 10.33
N VAL A 26 4.60 -7.20 9.04
CA VAL A 26 4.97 -6.14 8.11
C VAL A 26 3.80 -5.16 7.92
N ARG A 27 4.07 -3.90 8.24
CA ARG A 27 3.13 -2.79 7.96
C ARG A 27 3.25 -2.38 6.51
N SER A 28 2.12 -2.06 5.88
CA SER A 28 2.02 -1.82 4.44
C SER A 28 1.43 -0.45 4.11
N LEU A 29 2.09 0.26 3.19
CA LEU A 29 1.64 1.49 2.55
C LEU A 29 1.70 1.32 1.04
N TYR A 30 0.66 1.77 0.35
CA TYR A 30 0.51 1.67 -1.09
C TYR A 30 0.48 3.05 -1.73
N LEU A 31 1.16 3.23 -2.86
CA LEU A 31 1.04 4.41 -3.70
C LEU A 31 0.20 4.06 -4.94
N THR A 32 -0.81 4.85 -5.29
CA THR A 32 -1.59 4.68 -6.53
C THR A 32 -1.63 5.98 -7.34
N GLY A 33 -1.56 5.89 -8.66
CA GLY A 33 -1.68 7.06 -9.56
C GLY A 33 -2.91 7.03 -10.46
N TYR A 34 -3.79 6.05 -10.30
CA TYR A 34 -5.03 5.91 -11.06
C TYR A 34 -6.19 5.77 -10.08
N ALA A 35 -7.30 6.45 -10.39
CA ALA A 35 -8.47 6.60 -9.53
C ALA A 35 -8.99 5.25 -9.00
N GLU A 36 -9.58 5.32 -7.81
CA GLU A 36 -10.08 4.22 -6.96
C GLU A 36 -10.94 3.16 -7.68
N GLU A 37 -11.49 3.46 -8.86
CA GLU A 37 -12.40 2.59 -9.63
C GLU A 37 -11.81 1.24 -10.06
N GLN A 38 -10.49 1.10 -10.20
CA GLN A 38 -9.88 -0.18 -10.61
C GLN A 38 -9.47 -1.10 -9.45
N LEU A 39 -9.51 -0.63 -8.19
CA LEU A 39 -9.24 -1.49 -7.04
C LEU A 39 -10.49 -2.27 -6.57
N ALA A 40 -11.67 -1.92 -7.10
CA ALA A 40 -12.96 -2.43 -6.68
C ALA A 40 -13.23 -3.93 -6.96
N PRO A 41 -12.59 -4.67 -7.90
CA PRO A 41 -12.92 -6.09 -8.04
C PRO A 41 -12.22 -6.99 -7.01
N HIS A 42 -11.26 -6.49 -6.21
CA HIS A 42 -10.48 -7.31 -5.27
C HIS A 42 -10.71 -6.94 -3.79
N GLY A 43 -11.61 -5.99 -3.51
CA GLY A 43 -12.63 -6.07 -2.45
C GLY A 43 -12.21 -6.18 -0.97
N VAL A 44 -10.94 -6.37 -0.64
CA VAL A 44 -10.45 -6.42 0.74
C VAL A 44 -9.04 -5.88 0.78
N LEU A 45 -8.88 -4.57 0.56
CA LEU A 45 -7.79 -3.88 1.22
C LEU A 45 -8.10 -3.97 2.71
N ASP A 46 -7.54 -4.99 3.34
CA ASP A 46 -7.58 -5.31 4.76
C ASP A 46 -7.51 -4.02 5.62
N HIS A 47 -8.15 -4.00 6.79
CA HIS A 47 -8.35 -2.79 7.63
C HIS A 47 -7.06 -2.05 8.07
N GLY A 48 -5.87 -2.53 7.68
CA GLY A 48 -4.57 -1.89 7.84
C GLY A 48 -3.86 -1.47 6.53
N CYS A 49 -4.52 -1.52 5.38
CA CYS A 49 -3.95 -1.09 4.10
C CYS A 49 -4.09 0.42 3.92
N HIS A 50 -2.99 1.16 4.07
CA HIS A 50 -2.95 2.60 3.88
C HIS A 50 -2.61 2.94 2.42
N LEU A 51 -3.54 3.56 1.71
CA LEU A 51 -3.37 4.00 0.31
C LEU A 51 -3.04 5.49 0.25
N LEU A 52 -2.09 5.85 -0.61
CA LEU A 52 -1.69 7.22 -0.89
C LEU A 52 -1.81 7.48 -2.39
N GLU A 53 -2.53 8.53 -2.74
CA GLU A 53 -2.68 8.97 -4.13
C GLU A 53 -1.44 9.74 -4.60
N LYS A 54 -1.01 9.47 -5.83
CA LYS A 54 0.05 10.18 -6.53
C LYS A 54 -0.57 11.31 -7.36
N PRO A 55 0.09 12.50 -7.43
CA PRO A 55 1.37 12.81 -6.81
C PRO A 55 1.24 13.05 -5.30
N VAL A 56 2.13 12.44 -4.52
CA VAL A 56 2.16 12.59 -3.06
C VAL A 56 3.24 13.60 -2.65
N ARG A 57 2.86 14.54 -1.77
CA ARG A 57 3.82 15.46 -1.16
C ARG A 57 4.70 14.72 -0.14
N VAL A 58 5.97 15.11 -0.04
CA VAL A 58 6.93 14.47 0.88
C VAL A 58 6.46 14.55 2.33
N GLU A 59 5.87 15.67 2.75
CA GLU A 59 5.38 15.84 4.12
C GLU A 59 4.23 14.88 4.45
N VAL A 60 3.35 14.64 3.46
CA VAL A 60 2.23 13.69 3.60
C VAL A 60 2.76 12.27 3.68
N LEU A 61 3.70 11.90 2.80
CA LEU A 61 4.32 10.58 2.81
C LEU A 61 5.01 10.30 4.16
N ALA A 62 5.81 11.25 4.67
CA ALA A 62 6.49 11.11 5.95
C ALA A 62 5.52 10.92 7.12
N ARG A 63 4.40 11.66 7.12
CA ARG A 63 3.35 11.54 8.13
C ARG A 63 2.68 10.18 8.09
N GLU A 64 2.32 9.67 6.91
CA GLU A 64 1.65 8.37 6.80
C GLU A 64 2.61 7.21 7.10
N VAL A 65 3.90 7.33 6.76
CA VAL A 65 4.93 6.37 7.20
C VAL A 65 5.03 6.35 8.73
N ARG A 66 5.06 7.51 9.37
CA ARG A 66 5.08 7.61 10.84
C ARG A 66 3.85 6.97 11.46
N ARG A 67 2.65 7.32 10.97
CA ARG A 67 1.37 6.75 11.43
C ARG A 67 1.31 5.23 11.27
N ALA A 68 1.84 4.69 10.17
CA ALA A 68 1.92 3.26 9.99
C ALA A 68 2.83 2.64 11.06
N LEU A 69 4.02 3.18 11.29
CA LEU A 69 4.98 2.60 12.25
C LEU A 69 4.55 2.69 13.73
N ASP A 70 3.77 3.71 14.09
CA ASP A 70 3.38 3.98 15.48
C ASP A 70 2.13 3.19 15.92
N ARG A 71 1.45 2.50 15.00
CA ARG A 71 0.30 1.60 15.27
C ARG A 71 0.75 0.15 15.41
#